data_AF-A0A437S5E2-F1
#
_entry.id   AF-A0A437S5E2-F1
#
_cell.length_a   1.000
_cell.length_b   1.000
_cell.length_c   1.000
_cell.angle_alpha   90.00
_cell.angle_beta   90.00
_cell.angle_gamma   90.00
#
_symmetry.space_group_name_H-M   'P 1'
#
loop_
_entity.id
_entity.type
_entity.pdbx_description
1 polymer ?
#
loop_
_entity_poly.entity_id
_entity_poly.type
_entity_poly.pdbx_seq_one_letter_code
_entity_poly.pdbx_strand_id
1 'polypeptide(L)'
;MKSEIEILNLEENLNKLEIDLENQYIESGKKILELSINEQQKIDSLINEIIEIKKRLIKVKKEKQCPSCMTYNTSDSNYCKFCGKSIKS
;
A
#
# COMPACT_ATOMS: atom_id res chain seq x y z
N MET A 1 -38.27 37.59 -25.34
CA MET A 1 -37.03 38.27 -25.77
C MET A 1 -36.03 38.51 -24.63
N LYS A 2 -36.31 39.32 -23.58
CA LYS A 2 -35.35 39.48 -22.45
C LYS A 2 -35.10 38.18 -21.67
N SER A 3 -36.16 37.45 -21.37
CA SER A 3 -36.11 36.16 -20.66
C SER A 3 -35.39 35.05 -21.45
N GLU A 4 -35.51 35.02 -22.78
CA GLU A 4 -34.81 34.04 -23.63
C GLU A 4 -33.30 34.27 -23.65
N ILE A 5 -32.87 35.54 -23.69
CA ILE A 5 -31.44 35.88 -23.60
C ILE A 5 -30.87 35.49 -22.23
N GLU A 6 -31.64 35.72 -21.17
CA GLU A 6 -31.24 35.34 -19.82
C GLU A 6 -31.13 33.81 -19.65
N ILE A 7 -32.07 33.04 -20.22
CA ILE A 7 -31.99 31.57 -20.26
C ILE A 7 -30.73 31.11 -20.99
N LEU A 8 -30.44 31.64 -22.18
CA LEU A 8 -29.26 31.26 -22.95
C LEU A 8 -27.97 31.55 -22.17
N ASN A 9 -27.87 32.71 -21.52
CA ASN A 9 -26.71 33.06 -20.70
C ASN A 9 -26.57 32.12 -19.49
N LEU A 10 -27.68 31.74 -18.86
CA LEU A 10 -27.66 30.81 -17.72
C LEU A 10 -27.25 29.40 -18.16
N GLU A 11 -27.74 28.92 -19.30
CA GLU A 11 -27.37 27.63 -19.88
C GLU A 11 -25.89 27.58 -20.28
N GLU A 12 -25.36 28.64 -20.88
CA GLU A 12 -23.93 28.74 -21.22
C GLU A 12 -23.06 28.73 -19.95
N ASN A 13 -23.45 29.48 -18.93
CA ASN A 13 -22.75 29.50 -17.65
C ASN A 13 -22.82 28.14 -16.94
N LEU A 14 -23.98 27.47 -16.97
CA LEU A 14 -24.14 26.14 -16.38
C LEU A 14 -23.23 25.12 -17.07
N ASN A 15 -23.26 25.06 -18.40
CA ASN A 15 -22.40 24.16 -19.18
C ASN A 15 -20.91 24.39 -18.86
N LYS A 16 -20.49 25.66 -18.75
CA LYS A 16 -19.10 25.98 -18.39
C LYS A 16 -18.75 25.45 -16.99
N LEU A 17 -19.61 25.66 -16.00
CA LEU A 17 -19.38 25.19 -14.65
C LEU A 17 -19.35 23.66 -14.55
N GLU A 18 -20.19 22.97 -15.32
CA GLU A 18 -20.21 21.50 -15.39
C GLU A 18 -18.91 20.96 -16.01
N ILE A 19 -18.43 21.56 -17.09
CA ILE A 19 -17.14 21.21 -17.70
C ILE A 19 -15.97 21.48 -16.74
N ASP A 20 -15.97 22.63 -16.09
CA ASP A 20 -14.92 22.99 -15.11
C ASP A 20 -14.92 22.02 -13.92
N LEU A 21 -16.10 21.59 -13.46
CA LEU A 21 -16.25 20.58 -12.41
C LEU A 21 -15.72 19.21 -12.84
N GLU A 22 -16.06 18.74 -14.04
CA GLU A 22 -15.58 17.47 -14.58
C GLU A 22 -14.04 17.47 -14.68
N ASN A 23 -13.46 18.54 -15.22
CA ASN A 23 -12.01 18.71 -15.29
C ASN A 23 -11.36 18.66 -13.91
N GLN A 24 -11.93 19.37 -12.93
CA GLN A 24 -11.42 19.36 -11.57
C GLN A 24 -11.50 17.99 -10.92
N TYR A 25 -12.57 17.23 -11.18
CA TYR A 25 -12.73 15.86 -10.69
C TYR A 25 -11.66 14.92 -11.27
N ILE A 26 -11.44 14.99 -12.58
CA ILE A 26 -10.41 14.20 -13.29
C ILE A 26 -9.01 14.52 -12.72
N GLU A 27 -8.66 15.80 -12.62
CA GLU A 27 -7.35 16.22 -12.12
C GLU A 27 -7.12 15.83 -10.66
N SER A 28 -8.17 15.93 -9.83
CA SER A 28 -8.11 15.48 -8.43
C SER A 28 -7.89 13.96 -8.35
N GLY A 29 -8.60 13.19 -9.18
CA GLY A 29 -8.44 11.74 -9.27
C GLY A 29 -7.02 11.33 -9.66
N LYS A 30 -6.44 11.97 -10.68
CA LYS A 30 -5.04 11.73 -11.10
C LYS A 30 -4.05 11.97 -9.97
N LYS A 31 -4.18 13.09 -9.25
CA LYS A 31 -3.31 13.43 -8.11
C LYS A 31 -3.40 12.40 -6.99
N ILE A 32 -4.62 11.97 -6.64
CA ILE A 32 -4.82 10.94 -5.61
C ILE A 32 -4.17 9.62 -6.04
N LEU A 33 -4.35 9.22 -7.30
CA LEU A 33 -3.76 8.00 -7.83
C LEU A 33 -2.23 8.04 -7.78
N GLU A 34 -1.62 9.15 -8.22
CA GLU A 34 -0.17 9.33 -8.20
C GLU A 34 0.39 9.28 -6.78
N LEU A 35 -0.24 9.98 -5.83
CA LEU A 35 0.14 9.94 -4.42
C LEU A 35 0.05 8.52 -3.84
N SER A 36 -1.04 7.80 -4.16
CA SER A 36 -1.25 6.42 -3.70
C SER A 36 -0.18 5.47 -4.23
N ILE A 37 0.15 5.55 -5.53
CA ILE A 37 1.21 4.75 -6.13
C ILE A 37 2.57 5.03 -5.47
N ASN A 38 2.90 6.30 -5.27
CA ASN A 38 4.17 6.70 -4.67
C ASN A 38 4.31 6.21 -3.22
N GLU A 39 3.25 6.32 -2.42
CA GLU A 39 3.26 5.81 -1.05
C GLU A 39 3.32 4.27 -1.01
N GLN A 40 2.61 3.59 -1.90
CA GLN A 40 2.69 2.13 -2.02
C GLN A 40 4.12 1.67 -2.35
N GLN A 41 4.80 2.33 -3.29
CA GLN A 41 6.18 2.00 -3.63
C GLN A 41 7.15 2.18 -2.45
N LYS A 42 6.96 3.22 -1.63
CA LYS A 42 7.76 3.42 -0.42
C LYS A 42 7.51 2.31 0.60
N ILE A 43 6.25 1.94 0.82
CA ILE A 43 5.87 0.83 1.69
C ILE A 43 6.53 -0.47 1.22
N ASP A 44 6.45 -0.76 -0.08
CA ASP A 44 7.06 -1.97 -0.67
C ASP A 44 8.57 -1.99 -0.47
N SER A 45 9.25 -0.84 -0.65
CA SER A 45 10.68 -0.71 -0.38
C SER A 45 11.01 -1.02 1.09
N LEU A 46 10.28 -0.42 2.03
CA LEU A 46 10.47 -0.65 3.46
C LEU A 46 10.23 -2.11 3.86
N ILE A 47 9.20 -2.75 3.29
CA ILE A 47 8.93 -4.17 3.53
C ILE A 47 10.10 -5.02 3.05
N ASN A 48 10.63 -4.75 1.86
CA ASN A 48 11.77 -5.47 1.32
C ASN A 48 13.02 -5.31 2.20
N GLU A 49 13.32 -4.09 2.65
CA GLU A 49 14.42 -3.82 3.58
C GLU A 49 14.26 -4.57 4.91
N ILE A 50 13.05 -4.56 5.49
CA ILE A 50 12.73 -5.30 6.71
C ILE A 50 12.97 -6.81 6.51
N ILE A 51 12.51 -7.37 5.39
CA ILE A 51 12.70 -8.79 5.07
C ILE A 51 14.19 -9.13 4.98
N GLU A 52 14.97 -8.32 4.27
CA GLU A 52 16.41 -8.55 4.10
C GLU A 52 17.16 -8.44 5.43
N ILE A 53 16.85 -7.46 6.26
CA ILE A 53 17.41 -7.33 7.61
C ILE A 53 17.04 -8.54 8.47
N LYS A 54 15.77 -8.97 8.46
CA LYS A 54 15.33 -10.16 9.21
C LYS A 54 16.09 -11.41 8.77
N LYS A 55 16.25 -11.64 7.47
CA LYS A 55 17.05 -12.77 6.93
C LYS A 55 18.49 -12.72 7.44
N ARG A 56 19.12 -11.54 7.42
CA ARG A 56 20.49 -11.35 7.95
C ARG A 56 20.56 -11.63 9.45
N LEU A 57 19.58 -11.15 10.23
CA LEU A 57 19.51 -11.41 11.67
C LEU A 57 19.41 -12.90 11.98
N ILE A 58 18.55 -13.64 11.28
CA ILE A 58 18.41 -15.10 11.42
C ILE A 58 19.75 -15.79 11.17
N LYS A 59 20.45 -15.40 10.10
CA LYS A 59 21.76 -15.96 9.75
C LYS A 59 22.81 -15.69 10.83
N VAL A 60 22.88 -14.46 11.35
CA VAL A 60 23.84 -14.07 12.40
C VAL A 60 23.52 -14.75 13.73
N LYS A 61 22.24 -14.82 14.11
CA LYS A 61 21.79 -15.50 15.33
C LYS A 61 21.83 -17.03 15.23
N LYS A 62 22.13 -17.57 14.05
CA LYS A 62 22.08 -19.01 13.76
C LYS A 62 20.74 -19.63 14.12
N GLU A 63 19.65 -18.87 13.95
CA GLU A 63 18.32 -19.37 14.25
C GLU A 63 17.89 -20.39 13.18
N LYS A 64 17.18 -21.45 13.60
CA LYS A 64 16.57 -22.44 12.71
C LYS A 64 15.05 -22.26 12.68
N GLN A 65 14.49 -22.42 11.50
CA GLN A 65 13.06 -22.31 11.30
C GLN A 65 12.36 -23.62 11.70
N CYS A 66 11.28 -23.52 12.47
CA CYS A 66 10.43 -24.66 12.75
C CYS A 66 9.70 -25.09 11.47
N PRO A 67 9.80 -26.35 11.03
CA PRO A 67 9.15 -26.81 9.80
C PRO A 67 7.62 -26.83 9.88
N SER A 68 7.06 -26.82 11.10
CA SER A 68 5.61 -26.91 11.30
C SER A 68 4.88 -25.57 11.37
N CYS A 69 5.53 -24.52 11.89
CA CYS A 69 4.88 -23.22 12.10
C CYS A 69 5.72 -22.03 11.63
N MET A 70 6.87 -22.28 11.00
CA MET A 70 7.77 -21.28 10.44
C MET A 70 8.37 -20.27 11.43
N THR A 71 8.17 -20.47 12.75
CA THR A 71 8.81 -19.67 13.80
C THR A 71 10.31 -19.94 13.85
N TYR A 72 11.12 -18.90 14.03
CA TYR A 72 12.56 -19.01 14.24
C TYR A 72 12.91 -19.30 15.71
N ASN A 73 13.76 -20.29 15.92
CA ASN A 73 14.21 -20.78 17.22
C ASN A 73 15.74 -20.79 17.24
N THR A 74 16.35 -20.77 18.43
CA THR A 74 17.81 -20.83 18.55
C THR A 74 18.34 -22.14 17.96
N SER A 75 19.59 -22.15 17.47
CA SER A 75 20.20 -23.34 16.83
C SER A 75 20.14 -24.59 17.71
N ASP A 76 20.30 -24.42 19.02
CA ASP A 76 20.31 -25.45 20.06
C ASP A 76 18.91 -25.90 20.52
N SER A 77 17.83 -25.25 20.07
CA SER A 77 16.46 -25.61 20.46
C SER A 77 16.03 -26.96 19.88
N ASN A 78 15.71 -27.94 20.71
CA ASN A 78 15.16 -29.23 20.24
C ASN A 78 13.66 -29.17 19.89
N TYR A 79 12.94 -28.20 20.45
CA TYR A 79 11.50 -28.02 20.28
C TYR A 79 11.18 -26.56 19.96
N CYS A 80 10.06 -26.33 19.28
CA CYS A 80 9.62 -24.99 18.94
C CYS A 80 9.07 -24.24 20.14
N LYS A 81 9.61 -23.05 20.40
CA LYS A 81 9.15 -22.13 21.45
C LYS A 81 7.70 -21.65 21.27
N PHE A 82 7.14 -21.82 20.07
CA PHE A 82 5.78 -21.40 19.74
C PHE A 82 4.82 -22.58 19.71
N CYS A 83 5.05 -23.56 18.84
CA CYS A 83 4.09 -24.67 18.66
C CYS A 83 4.46 -25.97 19.40
N GLY A 84 5.56 -25.99 20.16
CA GLY A 84 6.01 -27.16 20.94
C GLY A 84 6.51 -28.35 20.13
N LYS A 85 6.34 -28.36 18.80
CA LYS A 85 6.79 -29.47 17.94
C LYS A 85 8.31 -29.55 17.86
N SER A 86 8.82 -30.77 17.73
CA SER A 86 10.24 -31.07 17.57
C SER A 86 10.83 -30.33 16.35
N ILE A 87 11.96 -29.66 16.55
CA ILE A 87 12.77 -29.05 15.49
C ILE A 87 14.01 -29.92 15.28
N LYS A 88 13.77 -31.18 14.90
CA LYS A 88 14.87 -32.04 14.44
C LYS A 88 15.29 -31.52 13.07
N SER A 89 16.59 -31.25 12.96
CA SER A 89 17.31 -30.96 11.71
C SER A 89 17.08 -32.06 10.70
#